data_AF-A0A2N2XX68-F1
#
_entry.id   AF-A0A2N2XX68-F1
#
_cell.length_a   1.000
_cell.length_b   1.000
_cell.length_c   1.000
_cell.angle_alpha   90.00
_cell.angle_beta   90.00
_cell.angle_gamma   90.00
#
_symmetry.space_group_name_H-M   'P 1'
#
loop_
_entity.id
_entity.type
_entity.pdbx_description
1 polymer ?
#
loop_
_entity_poly.entity_id
_entity_poly.type
_entity_poly.pdbx_seq_one_letter_code
_entity_poly.pdbx_strand_id
1 'polypeptide(L)' 'MKKITLMIAALIITGSMFGQISFGPKIGLNVSKLSTDMAGNVSALKESSKTGFQLGAFVRIGTKFYVQPELLYSVRGG' A
#
# COMPACT_ATOMS: atom_id res chain seq x y z
N MET A 1 -44.84 3.14 -12.18
CA MET A 1 -44.05 1.95 -11.78
C MET A 1 -42.56 2.09 -12.11
N LYS A 2 -42.16 2.46 -13.35
CA LYS A 2 -40.74 2.61 -13.74
C LYS A 2 -39.90 3.54 -12.84
N LYS A 3 -40.49 4.65 -12.34
CA LYS A 3 -39.80 5.62 -11.44
C LYS A 3 -39.46 5.02 -10.07
N ILE A 4 -40.36 4.21 -9.52
CA ILE A 4 -40.16 3.53 -8.22
C ILE A 4 -39.08 2.45 -8.36
N THR A 5 -39.11 1.68 -9.45
CA THR A 5 -38.07 0.69 -9.75
C THR A 5 -36.69 1.34 -9.88
N LEU A 6 -36.60 2.51 -10.54
CA LEU A 6 -35.36 3.29 -10.65
C LEU A 6 -34.85 3.79 -9.29
N MET A 7 -35.74 4.27 -8.42
CA MET A 7 -35.36 4.70 -7.07
C MET A 7 -34.86 3.55 -6.20
N ILE A 8 -35.52 2.39 -6.27
CA ILE A 8 -35.09 1.20 -5.52
C ILE A 8 -33.73 0.70 -6.03
N ALA A 9 -33.53 0.68 -7.35
CA ALA A 9 -32.24 0.32 -7.94
C ALA A 9 -31.13 1.30 -7.51
N ALA A 10 -31.40 2.61 -7.49
CA ALA A 10 -30.45 3.60 -7.03
C ALA A 10 -30.05 3.41 -5.56
N LEU A 11 -31.02 3.09 -4.68
CA LEU A 11 -30.76 2.84 -3.26
C LEU A 11 -29.90 1.58 -3.00
N ILE A 12 -30.08 0.53 -3.80
CA ILE A 12 -29.27 -0.69 -3.69
C ILE A 12 -27.83 -0.44 -4.14
N ILE A 13 -27.64 0.34 -5.21
CA ILE A 13 -26.31 0.71 -5.73
C ILE A 13 -25.57 1.60 -4.73
N THR A 14 -26.23 2.62 -4.17
CA THR A 14 -25.58 3.52 -3.21
C THR A 14 -25.26 2.82 -1.89
N GLY A 15 -26.14 1.94 -1.41
CA GLY A 15 -25.91 1.15 -0.18
C GLY A 15 -24.72 0.19 -0.28
N SER A 16 -24.44 -0.35 -1.48
CA SER A 16 -23.32 -1.26 -1.71
C SER A 16 -21.96 -0.56 -1.91
N MET A 17 -21.95 0.74 -2.28
CA MET A 17 -20.70 1.51 -2.44
C MET A 17 -20.02 1.90 -1.12
N PHE A 18 -20.77 2.12 -0.04
CA PHE A 18 -20.22 2.60 1.24
C PHE A 18 -19.22 1.63 1.90
N GLY A 19 -19.34 0.32 1.64
CA GLY A 19 -18.42 -0.70 2.17
C GLY A 19 -17.21 -0.99 1.28
N GLN A 20 -17.15 -0.40 0.08
CA GLN A 20 -16.13 -0.73 -0.92
C GLN A 20 -14.93 0.22 -0.86
N ILE A 21 -15.02 1.35 -0.15
CA ILE A 21 -13.93 2.32 -0.05
C ILE A 21 -13.33 2.27 1.35
N SER A 22 -12.04 1.97 1.45
CA SER A 22 -11.27 1.97 2.70
C SER A 22 -10.01 2.81 2.50
N PHE A 23 -9.67 3.67 3.45
CA PHE A 23 -8.46 4.50 3.35
C PHE A 23 -7.76 4.57 4.70
N GLY A 24 -6.47 4.84 4.68
CA GLY A 24 -5.70 4.94 5.91
C GLY A 24 -4.23 5.30 5.71
N PRO A 25 -3.52 5.59 6.82
CA PRO A 25 -2.08 5.77 6.80
C PRO A 25 -1.36 4.44 6.58
N LYS A 26 -0.18 4.50 5.98
CA LYS A 26 0.74 3.37 5.76
C LYS A 26 2.11 3.75 6.28
N ILE A 27 2.66 2.95 7.19
CA ILE A 27 4.04 3.11 7.68
C ILE A 27 4.78 1.79 7.48
N GLY A 28 6.06 1.86 7.12
CA GLY A 28 6.86 0.67 6.85
C GLY A 28 8.35 0.91 7.04
N LEU A 29 9.09 -0.17 7.24
CA LEU A 29 10.55 -0.17 7.30
C LEU A 29 11.08 -0.97 6.11
N ASN A 30 12.12 -0.47 5.47
CA ASN A 30 12.84 -1.15 4.39
C ASN A 30 14.22 -1.52 4.90
N VAL A 31 14.55 -2.81 4.99
CA VAL A 31 15.89 -3.26 5.33
C VAL A 31 16.51 -3.87 4.08
N SER A 32 17.50 -3.20 3.52
CA SER A 32 18.26 -3.72 2.37
C SER A 32 19.58 -4.29 2.86
N LYS A 33 19.77 -5.61 2.69
CA LYS A 33 21.03 -6.31 2.96
C LYS A 33 21.71 -6.63 1.63
N LEU A 34 22.81 -5.94 1.33
CA LEU A 34 23.64 -6.26 0.17
C LEU A 34 24.60 -7.40 0.56
N SER A 35 24.29 -8.62 0.15
CA SER A 35 25.19 -9.77 0.33
C SER A 35 26.12 -9.86 -0.87
N THR A 36 27.34 -9.35 -0.75
CA THR A 36 28.37 -9.54 -1.76
C THR A 36 29.19 -10.76 -1.39
N ASP A 37 29.00 -11.86 -2.12
CA ASP A 37 29.87 -13.05 -2.07
C ASP A 37 31.18 -12.73 -2.80
N MET A 38 32.05 -11.94 -2.19
CA MET A 38 33.43 -11.77 -2.63
C MET A 38 34.35 -12.28 -1.52
N ALA A 39 34.98 -13.41 -1.80
CA ALA A 39 35.86 -14.21 -0.94
C ALA A 39 37.18 -13.51 -0.54
N GLY A 40 37.16 -12.23 -0.15
CA GLY A 40 38.39 -11.46 0.04
C GLY A 40 38.45 -10.38 1.12
N ASN A 41 37.34 -9.93 1.72
CA ASN A 41 37.44 -8.92 2.79
C ASN A 41 36.21 -8.91 3.70
N VAL A 42 36.29 -9.69 4.78
CA VAL A 42 35.21 -9.89 5.78
C VAL A 42 34.91 -8.62 6.60
N SER A 43 35.76 -7.58 6.52
CA SER A 43 35.62 -6.34 7.29
C SER A 43 34.74 -5.27 6.64
N ALA A 44 34.42 -5.37 5.34
CA ALA A 44 33.66 -4.34 4.60
C ALA A 44 32.15 -4.63 4.48
N LEU A 45 31.70 -5.81 4.93
CA LEU A 45 30.34 -6.32 4.68
C LEU A 45 29.35 -6.08 5.83
N LYS A 46 29.82 -5.65 7.01
CA LYS A 46 28.95 -5.37 8.16
C LYS A 46 28.28 -3.99 8.11
N GLU A 47 28.77 -3.05 7.31
CA GLU A 47 28.35 -1.64 7.38
C GLU A 47 27.26 -1.23 6.39
N SER A 48 26.91 -2.04 5.39
CA SER A 48 25.98 -1.62 4.34
C SER A 48 24.55 -2.16 4.51
N SER A 49 24.14 -2.48 5.74
CA SER A 49 22.72 -2.72 6.06
C SER A 49 21.97 -1.39 6.08
N LYS A 50 21.50 -0.96 4.91
CA LYS A 50 20.78 0.29 4.71
C LYS A 50 19.34 0.14 5.15
N THR A 51 19.03 0.64 6.34
CA THR A 51 17.67 0.74 6.86
C THR A 51 17.04 2.03 6.34
N GLY A 52 15.88 1.92 5.70
CA GLY A 52 15.03 3.01 5.24
C GLY A 52 13.66 2.96 5.90
N PHE A 53 12.95 4.08 5.91
CA PHE A 53 11.57 4.17 6.39
C PHE A 53 10.64 4.60 5.26
N GLN A 54 9.37 4.24 5.40
CA GLN A 54 8.30 4.56 4.47
C GLN A 54 7.13 5.11 5.27
N LEU A 55 6.59 6.23 4.83
CA LEU A 55 5.36 6.83 5.36
C LEU A 55 4.47 7.21 4.19
N GLY A 56 3.18 6.95 4.29
CA GLY A 56 2.26 7.21 3.21
C GLY A 56 0.81 7.07 3.61
N ALA A 57 -0.05 7.13 2.59
CA ALA A 57 -1.48 6.90 2.73
C ALA A 57 -1.98 6.09 1.53
N PHE A 58 -3.04 5.32 1.74
CA PHE A 58 -3.67 4.54 0.69
C PHE A 58 -5.17 4.80 0.64
N VAL A 59 -5.73 4.59 -0.54
CA VAL A 59 -7.17 4.44 -0.75
C VAL A 59 -7.37 3.10 -1.44
N ARG A 60 -8.24 2.26 -0.90
CA ARG A 60 -8.62 0.95 -1.42
C ARG A 60 -10.05 1.04 -1.91
N ILE A 61 -10.28 0.63 -3.15
CA ILE A 61 -11.58 0.59 -3.80
C ILE A 61 -11.85 -0.85 -4.23
N GLY A 62 -12.85 -1.49 -3.61
CA GLY A 62 -13.24 -2.87 -3.82
C GLY A 62 -13.07 -3.74 -2.57
N THR A 63 -13.69 -4.92 -2.59
CA THR A 63 -13.67 -5.89 -1.47
C THR A 63 -12.80 -7.10 -1.80
N LYS A 64 -13.21 -7.93 -2.77
CA LYS A 64 -12.52 -9.17 -3.17
C LYS A 64 -11.47 -8.95 -4.26
N PHE A 65 -11.84 -8.17 -5.27
CA PHE A 65 -10.91 -7.58 -6.22
C PHE A 65 -10.90 -6.09 -5.96
N TYR A 66 -9.73 -5.53 -5.69
CA TYR A 66 -9.59 -4.14 -5.32
C TYR A 66 -8.41 -3.49 -6.03
N VAL A 67 -8.56 -2.20 -6.30
CA VAL A 67 -7.46 -1.32 -6.67
C VAL A 67 -7.10 -0.50 -5.46
N GLN A 68 -5.80 -0.37 -5.18
CA GLN A 68 -5.31 0.39 -4.04
C GLN A 68 -4.25 1.41 -4.48
N PRO A 69 -4.65 2.58 -4.99
CA PRO A 69 -3.73 3.70 -5.14
C PRO A 69 -3.14 4.08 -3.78
N GLU A 70 -1.83 4.32 -3.76
CA GLU A 70 -1.10 4.74 -2.58
C GLU A 70 -0.07 5.82 -2.91
N LEU A 71 0.12 6.74 -1.96
CA LEU A 71 1.17 7.75 -2.00
C LEU A 71 2.16 7.42 -0.90
N LEU A 72 3.43 7.22 -1.28
CA LEU A 72 4.50 6.80 -0.38
C LEU A 72 5.66 7.78 -0.43
N TYR A 73 6.03 8.30 0.74
CA TYR A 73 7.31 8.94 0.97
C TYR A 73 8.28 7.90 1.55
N SER A 74 9.31 7.55 0.78
CA SER A 74 10.32 6.58 1.18
C SER A 74 11.68 7.23 1.32
N VAL A 75 12.30 7.06 2.48
CA VAL A 75 13.70 7.40 2.72
C VAL A 75 14.48 6.10 2.73
N ARG A 76 15.41 5.96 1.79
CA ARG A 76 16.33 4.81 1.72
C ARG A 76 17.63 5.20 2.41
N GLY A 77 18.12 4.37 3.32
CA GLY A 77 19.44 4.55 3.93
C GLY A 77 20.49 4.58 2.83
N GLY A 78 21.28 5.66 2.78
CA GLY A 78 22.45 5.81 1.92
C GLY A 78 23.69 5.16 2.52
#